data_AF-A0A167DF22-F1
#
_entry.id   AF-A0A167DF22-F1
#
_cell.length_a   1.000
_cell.length_b   1.000
_cell.length_c   1.000
_cell.angle_alpha   90.00
_cell.angle_beta   90.00
_cell.angle_gamma   90.00
#
_symmetry.space_group_name_H-M   'P 1'
#
loop_
_entity.id
_entity.type
_entity.pdbx_description
1 polymer ?
#
loop_
_entity_poly.entity_id
_entity_poly.type
_entity_poly.pdbx_seq_one_letter_code
_entity_poly.pdbx_strand_id
1 'polypeptide(L)'
;MTGVGAASIDKKPAMEEDDDVVIQPKDCPPDSQLLGRSTWTLLHTMAANYPEKATFAEQAEMGSFLNIFSKVYPCWYCADDFRSWLNKPENKPKLGGKEEFSLWLCGAHNQVNNKLGKPQFKCVDWRSRWLDGWSDGRCD
;
A
#
# COMPACT_ATOMS: atom_id res chain seq x y z
N MET A 1 -19.17 58.56 -27.12
CA MET A 1 -18.04 57.73 -27.55
C MET A 1 -17.14 57.59 -26.34
N THR A 2 -17.34 56.49 -25.59
CA THR A 2 -16.46 55.31 -25.49
C THR A 2 -15.57 55.40 -24.27
N GLY A 3 -15.95 54.67 -23.22
CA GLY A 3 -15.07 54.35 -22.10
C GLY A 3 -14.14 53.20 -22.47
N VAL A 4 -13.05 53.06 -21.71
CA VAL A 4 -12.31 51.81 -21.55
C VAL A 4 -11.83 51.76 -20.10
N GLY A 5 -12.40 50.84 -19.32
CA GLY A 5 -11.86 50.41 -18.04
C GLY A 5 -10.76 49.38 -18.28
N ALA A 6 -9.64 49.50 -17.56
CA ALA A 6 -8.61 48.47 -17.52
C ALA A 6 -8.96 47.48 -16.41
N ALA A 7 -9.14 46.22 -16.80
CA ALA A 7 -9.53 45.11 -15.96
C ALA A 7 -8.38 44.65 -15.03
N SER A 8 -8.74 44.33 -13.79
CA SER A 8 -7.92 43.59 -12.84
C SER A 8 -7.64 42.18 -13.37
N ILE A 9 -6.37 41.78 -13.36
CA ILE A 9 -5.97 40.40 -13.68
C ILE A 9 -5.96 39.62 -12.37
N ASP A 10 -7.10 39.00 -12.05
CA ASP A 10 -7.16 37.99 -11.00
C ASP A 10 -6.36 36.77 -11.43
N LYS A 11 -5.26 36.50 -10.73
CA LYS A 11 -4.49 35.26 -10.86
C LYS A 11 -5.35 34.10 -10.36
N LYS A 12 -5.82 33.27 -11.29
CA LYS A 12 -6.43 31.96 -10.99
C LYS A 12 -5.38 31.06 -10.30
N PRO A 13 -5.69 30.41 -9.16
CA PRO A 13 -4.75 29.49 -8.54
C PRO A 13 -4.61 28.23 -9.41
N ALA A 14 -3.39 27.71 -9.49
CA ALA A 14 -3.08 26.46 -10.17
C ALA A 14 -3.75 25.30 -9.42
N MET A 15 -4.53 24.49 -10.15
CA MET A 15 -4.94 23.16 -9.69
C MET A 15 -3.71 22.27 -9.64
N GLU A 16 -3.47 21.63 -8.50
CA GLU A 16 -2.56 20.49 -8.41
C GLU A 16 -3.16 19.31 -9.22
N GLU A 17 -2.33 18.65 -10.02
CA GLU A 17 -2.69 17.49 -10.81
C GLU A 17 -3.01 16.32 -9.88
N ASP A 18 -4.30 16.01 -9.73
CA ASP A 18 -4.77 14.81 -9.04
C ASP A 18 -4.52 13.59 -9.95
N ASP A 19 -3.61 12.74 -9.48
CA ASP A 19 -3.03 11.59 -10.17
C ASP A 19 -4.13 10.53 -10.41
N ASP A 20 -4.78 10.61 -11.58
CA ASP A 20 -5.56 9.56 -12.27
C ASP A 20 -6.33 8.60 -11.35
N VAL A 21 -7.36 9.10 -10.65
CA VAL A 21 -8.34 8.24 -9.98
C VAL A 21 -9.23 7.61 -11.06
N VAL A 22 -8.78 6.48 -11.62
CA VAL A 22 -9.61 5.63 -12.47
C VAL A 22 -10.75 5.08 -11.61
N ILE A 23 -11.93 5.71 -11.69
CA ILE A 23 -13.15 5.23 -11.03
C ILE A 23 -13.71 4.06 -11.84
N GLN A 24 -13.21 2.86 -11.54
CA GLN A 24 -13.77 1.59 -11.99
C GLN A 24 -15.22 1.46 -11.44
N PRO A 25 -16.22 1.11 -12.27
CA PRO A 25 -17.55 0.77 -11.79
C PRO A 25 -17.48 -0.36 -10.75
N LYS A 26 -18.27 -0.26 -9.67
CA LYS A 26 -18.22 -1.19 -8.53
C LYS A 26 -18.62 -2.63 -8.89
N ASP A 27 -19.35 -2.79 -9.97
CA ASP A 27 -19.87 -4.04 -10.51
C ASP A 27 -18.99 -4.66 -11.61
N CYS A 28 -17.85 -4.04 -11.91
CA CYS A 28 -16.86 -4.58 -12.84
C CYS A 28 -15.77 -5.41 -12.14
N PRO A 29 -15.19 -6.43 -12.81
CA PRO A 29 -14.00 -7.11 -12.31
C PRO A 29 -12.86 -6.12 -12.03
N PRO A 30 -12.08 -6.30 -10.95
CA PRO A 30 -11.02 -5.36 -10.60
C PRO A 30 -9.88 -5.41 -11.63
N ASP A 31 -9.40 -4.23 -12.04
CA ASP A 31 -8.10 -4.12 -12.69
C ASP A 31 -6.94 -4.41 -11.71
N SER A 32 -5.71 -4.42 -12.22
CA SER A 32 -4.52 -4.67 -11.40
C SER A 32 -4.34 -3.65 -10.27
N GLN A 33 -4.80 -2.41 -10.45
CA GLN A 33 -4.65 -1.36 -9.45
C GLN A 33 -5.66 -1.55 -8.31
N LEU A 34 -6.93 -1.78 -8.62
CA LEU A 34 -7.98 -2.04 -7.64
C LEU A 34 -7.70 -3.33 -6.87
N LEU A 35 -7.29 -4.39 -7.58
CA LEU A 35 -6.84 -5.63 -6.97
C LEU A 35 -5.63 -5.39 -6.04
N GLY A 36 -4.63 -4.61 -6.49
CA GLY A 36 -3.45 -4.25 -5.71
C GLY A 36 -3.81 -3.52 -4.41
N ARG A 37 -4.58 -2.43 -4.50
CA ARG A 37 -5.05 -1.65 -3.33
C ARG A 37 -5.82 -2.51 -2.33
N SER A 38 -6.72 -3.35 -2.83
CA SER A 38 -7.54 -4.25 -2.00
C SER A 38 -6.68 -5.30 -1.31
N THR A 39 -5.68 -5.84 -2.02
CA THR A 39 -4.76 -6.84 -1.49
C THR A 39 -3.82 -6.26 -0.45
N TRP A 40 -3.26 -5.08 -0.68
CA TRP A 40 -2.45 -4.39 0.33
C TRP A 40 -3.25 -4.07 1.58
N THR A 41 -4.52 -3.70 1.43
CA THR A 41 -5.43 -3.50 2.56
C THR A 41 -5.55 -4.77 3.40
N LEU A 42 -5.78 -5.93 2.77
CA LEU A 42 -5.82 -7.22 3.45
C LEU A 42 -4.49 -7.52 4.16
N LEU A 43 -3.37 -7.48 3.43
CA LEU A 43 -2.07 -7.88 3.97
C LEU A 43 -1.62 -7.00 5.14
N HIS A 44 -1.77 -5.68 5.04
CA HIS A 44 -1.39 -4.76 6.11
C HIS A 44 -2.31 -4.90 7.33
N THR A 45 -3.60 -5.16 7.12
CA THR A 45 -4.53 -5.45 8.22
C THR A 45 -4.18 -6.77 8.92
N MET A 46 -3.79 -7.81 8.17
CA MET A 46 -3.29 -9.07 8.74
C MET A 46 -2.02 -8.85 9.58
N ALA A 47 -1.07 -8.05 9.09
CA ALA A 47 0.16 -7.74 9.81
C ALA A 47 -0.10 -6.94 11.09
N ALA A 48 -0.99 -5.94 11.03
CA ALA A 48 -1.35 -5.12 12.18
C ALA A 48 -2.05 -5.90 13.29
N ASN A 49 -2.84 -6.92 12.92
CA ASN A 49 -3.56 -7.81 13.84
C ASN A 49 -2.80 -9.10 14.17
N TYR A 50 -1.56 -9.23 13.73
CA TYR A 50 -0.71 -10.37 14.07
C TYR A 50 -0.37 -10.37 15.58
N PRO A 51 0.02 -11.50 16.20
CA PRO A 51 0.39 -11.52 17.61
C PRO A 51 1.55 -10.55 17.92
N GLU A 52 1.56 -9.97 19.12
CA GLU A 52 2.71 -9.15 19.56
C GLU A 52 4.01 -9.96 19.57
N LYS A 53 3.91 -11.23 19.98
CA LYS A 53 4.96 -12.23 19.88
C LYS A 53 4.35 -13.52 19.34
N ALA A 54 4.75 -13.92 18.14
CA ALA A 54 4.21 -15.10 17.46
C ALA A 54 4.95 -16.38 17.87
N THR A 55 4.19 -17.44 18.04
CA THR A 55 4.69 -18.81 18.19
C THR A 55 5.35 -19.30 16.91
N PHE A 56 6.14 -20.38 16.99
CA PHE A 56 6.72 -21.01 15.80
C PHE A 56 5.66 -21.53 14.81
N ALA A 57 4.49 -21.95 15.31
CA ALA A 57 3.38 -22.38 14.47
C ALA A 57 2.81 -21.21 13.67
N GLU A 58 2.47 -20.10 14.33
CA GLU A 58 1.95 -18.89 13.67
C GLU A 58 2.96 -18.30 12.66
N GLN A 59 4.26 -18.39 12.97
CA GLN A 59 5.33 -18.01 12.04
C GLN A 59 5.36 -18.90 10.79
N ALA A 60 5.27 -20.22 10.97
CA ALA A 60 5.26 -21.17 9.87
C ALA A 60 4.00 -21.04 9.00
N GLU A 61 2.84 -20.80 9.63
CA GLU A 61 1.57 -20.58 8.95
C GLU A 61 1.60 -19.29 8.11
N MET A 62 2.03 -18.17 8.70
CA MET A 62 2.13 -16.91 7.96
C MET A 62 3.18 -16.98 6.85
N GLY A 63 4.33 -17.64 7.09
CA GLY A 63 5.32 -17.90 6.05
C GLY A 63 4.77 -18.74 4.90
N SER A 64 3.97 -19.76 5.21
CA SER A 64 3.28 -20.59 4.22
C SER A 64 2.23 -19.80 3.44
N PHE A 65 1.45 -18.97 4.13
CA PHE A 65 0.49 -18.06 3.51
C PHE A 65 1.17 -17.14 2.49
N LEU A 66 2.25 -16.46 2.86
CA LEU A 66 2.98 -15.56 1.95
C LEU A 66 3.55 -16.30 0.74
N ASN A 67 4.07 -17.52 0.94
CA ASN A 67 4.56 -18.36 -0.16
C ASN A 67 3.43 -18.79 -1.11
N ILE A 68 2.28 -19.22 -0.58
CA ILE A 68 1.11 -19.59 -1.39
C ILE A 68 0.57 -18.38 -2.12
N PHE A 69 0.35 -17.28 -1.40
CA PHE A 69 -0.10 -15.99 -1.95
C PHE A 69 0.76 -15.57 -3.14
N SER A 70 2.09 -15.66 -3.00
CA SER A 70 3.02 -15.30 -4.08
C SER A 70 2.85 -16.14 -5.36
N LYS A 71 2.30 -17.35 -5.28
CA LYS A 71 2.06 -18.25 -6.42
C LYS A 71 0.68 -18.06 -7.05
N VAL A 72 -0.32 -17.72 -6.25
CA VAL A 72 -1.73 -17.66 -6.68
C VAL A 72 -2.24 -16.24 -6.92
N TYR A 73 -1.42 -15.21 -6.68
CA TYR A 73 -1.82 -13.83 -6.91
C TYR A 73 -2.21 -13.61 -8.39
N PRO A 74 -3.44 -13.15 -8.71
CA PRO A 74 -3.98 -13.21 -10.08
C PRO A 74 -3.23 -12.38 -11.13
N CYS A 75 -2.58 -11.29 -10.72
CA CYS A 75 -1.69 -10.55 -11.59
C CYS A 75 -0.38 -11.32 -11.75
N TRP A 76 -0.25 -12.13 -12.80
CA TRP A 76 0.90 -13.04 -12.98
C TRP A 76 2.25 -12.31 -12.94
N TYR A 77 2.40 -11.17 -13.60
CA TYR A 77 3.66 -10.43 -13.62
C TYR A 77 3.97 -9.81 -12.24
N CYS A 78 2.95 -9.33 -11.52
CA CYS A 78 3.10 -8.86 -10.14
C CYS A 78 3.52 -10.01 -9.22
N ALA A 79 2.95 -11.20 -9.41
CA ALA A 79 3.24 -12.40 -8.64
C ALA A 79 4.68 -12.88 -8.88
N ASP A 80 5.12 -12.91 -10.14
CA ASP A 80 6.49 -13.26 -10.55
C ASP A 80 7.53 -12.31 -9.93
N ASP A 81 7.25 -11.01 -9.96
CA ASP A 81 8.09 -10.00 -9.31
C ASP A 81 8.18 -10.22 -7.80
N PHE A 82 7.03 -10.41 -7.13
CA PHE A 82 6.99 -10.61 -5.69
C PHE A 82 7.71 -11.91 -5.28
N ARG A 83 7.55 -13.01 -6.03
CA ARG A 83 8.29 -14.26 -5.81
C ARG A 83 9.78 -14.09 -5.99
N SER A 84 10.19 -13.42 -7.06
CA SER A 84 11.60 -13.13 -7.33
C SER A 84 12.23 -12.31 -6.20
N TRP A 85 11.50 -11.32 -5.70
CA TRP A 85 11.92 -10.51 -4.55
C TRP A 85 12.00 -11.34 -3.26
N LEU A 86 10.96 -12.12 -2.94
CA LEU A 86 10.85 -12.96 -1.74
C LEU A 86 11.90 -14.08 -1.66
N ASN A 87 12.39 -14.54 -2.81
CA ASN A 87 13.42 -15.59 -2.89
C ASN A 87 14.81 -15.12 -2.46
N LYS A 88 15.06 -13.81 -2.41
CA LYS A 88 16.35 -13.28 -1.97
C LYS A 88 16.52 -13.42 -0.44
N PRO A 89 17.68 -13.88 0.07
CA PRO A 89 17.91 -14.09 1.50
C PRO A 89 17.62 -12.86 2.37
N GLU A 90 17.95 -11.66 1.90
CA GLU A 90 17.74 -10.40 2.59
C GLU A 90 16.26 -10.01 2.74
N ASN A 91 15.37 -10.57 1.90
CA ASN A 91 13.95 -10.24 1.86
C ASN A 91 13.07 -11.26 2.58
N LYS A 92 13.66 -12.22 3.30
CA LYS A 92 12.88 -13.22 4.05
C LYS A 92 11.92 -12.54 5.04
N PRO A 93 10.65 -12.98 5.11
CA PRO A 93 9.66 -12.45 6.04
C PRO A 93 10.18 -12.43 7.48
N LYS A 94 9.91 -11.32 8.18
CA LYS A 94 10.16 -11.16 9.60
C LYS A 94 8.84 -11.34 10.32
N LEU A 95 8.69 -12.44 11.06
CA LEU A 95 7.39 -12.94 11.53
C LEU A 95 7.37 -13.25 13.03
N GLY A 96 8.38 -12.91 13.81
CA GLY A 96 8.35 -13.17 15.26
C GLY A 96 7.35 -12.30 16.04
N GLY A 97 6.72 -11.28 15.42
CA GLY A 97 5.68 -10.45 16.03
C GLY A 97 5.14 -9.37 15.07
N LYS A 98 4.07 -8.69 15.50
CA LYS A 98 3.36 -7.69 14.67
C LYS A 98 4.23 -6.54 14.19
N GLU A 99 5.16 -6.07 15.03
CA GLU A 99 6.03 -4.93 14.70
C GLU A 99 6.95 -5.28 13.53
N GLU A 100 7.70 -6.38 13.66
CA GLU A 100 8.63 -6.80 12.61
C GLU A 100 7.92 -7.20 11.32
N PHE A 101 6.73 -7.81 11.43
CA PHE A 101 5.95 -8.19 10.25
C PHE A 101 5.39 -6.96 9.53
N SER A 102 4.86 -5.99 10.26
CA SER A 102 4.32 -4.74 9.69
C SER A 102 5.43 -3.91 9.03
N LEU A 103 6.60 -3.81 9.66
CA LEU A 103 7.77 -3.13 9.09
C LEU A 103 8.29 -3.86 7.84
N TRP A 104 8.39 -5.19 7.86
CA TRP A 104 8.80 -5.98 6.69
C TRP A 104 7.81 -5.81 5.53
N LEU A 105 6.51 -5.88 5.81
CA LEU A 105 5.47 -5.74 4.79
C LEU A 105 5.43 -4.32 4.21
N CYS A 106 5.63 -3.30 5.04
CA CYS A 106 5.80 -1.93 4.56
C CYS A 106 7.03 -1.80 3.65
N GLY A 107 8.16 -2.40 4.02
CA GLY A 107 9.35 -2.46 3.17
C GLY A 107 9.07 -3.12 1.83
N ALA A 108 8.40 -4.27 1.82
CA ALA A 108 7.98 -4.96 0.61
C ALA A 108 7.08 -4.08 -0.28
N HIS A 109 6.10 -3.41 0.32
CA HIS A 109 5.21 -2.49 -0.40
C HIS A 109 5.99 -1.29 -0.98
N ASN A 110 6.95 -0.74 -0.24
CA ASN A 110 7.79 0.35 -0.73
C ASN A 110 8.71 -0.05 -1.88
N GLN A 111 9.08 -1.32 -2.01
CA GLN A 111 9.80 -1.81 -3.18
C GLN A 111 8.91 -1.78 -4.43
N VAL A 112 7.62 -2.11 -4.28
CA VAL A 112 6.64 -1.96 -5.36
C VAL A 112 6.40 -0.48 -5.68
N ASN A 113 6.27 0.38 -4.67
CA ASN A 113 6.14 1.83 -4.88
C ASN A 113 7.33 2.38 -5.67
N ASN A 114 8.55 2.05 -5.27
CA ASN A 114 9.76 2.46 -5.98
C ASN A 114 9.77 1.96 -7.43
N LYS A 115 9.42 0.69 -7.67
CA LYS A 115 9.32 0.13 -9.03
C LYS A 115 8.31 0.88 -9.91
N LEU A 116 7.23 1.36 -9.32
CA LEU A 116 6.16 2.09 -10.01
C LEU A 116 6.35 3.62 -10.00
N GLY A 117 7.48 4.13 -9.51
CA GLY A 117 7.73 5.57 -9.42
C GLY A 117 6.85 6.31 -8.40
N LYS A 118 6.27 5.60 -7.43
CA LYS A 118 5.40 6.16 -6.39
C LYS A 118 6.22 6.59 -5.16
N PRO A 119 5.76 7.59 -4.40
CA PRO A 119 6.39 7.99 -3.14
C PRO A 119 6.50 6.82 -2.16
N GLN A 120 7.57 6.82 -1.36
CA GLN A 120 7.71 5.84 -0.29
C GLN A 120 6.85 6.23 0.91
N PHE A 121 6.21 5.23 1.49
CA PHE A 121 5.49 5.37 2.76
C PHE A 121 6.47 5.32 3.92
N LYS A 122 6.28 6.17 4.93
CA LYS A 122 7.09 6.15 6.16
C LYS A 122 6.67 4.95 7.01
N CYS A 123 7.46 3.88 7.01
CA CYS A 123 7.07 2.64 7.68
C CYS A 123 6.83 2.77 9.19
N VAL A 124 7.40 3.80 9.85
CA VAL A 124 7.09 4.12 11.25
C VAL A 124 5.61 4.44 11.50
N ASP A 125 4.88 4.86 10.46
CA ASP A 125 3.46 5.23 10.54
C ASP A 125 2.53 4.03 10.26
N TRP A 126 3.07 2.80 10.18
CA TRP A 126 2.28 1.60 9.86
C TRP A 126 1.09 1.44 10.81
N ARG A 127 1.32 1.71 12.10
CA ARG A 127 0.33 1.51 13.16
C ARG A 127 -0.83 2.49 13.05
N SER A 128 -0.54 3.78 12.84
CA SER A 128 -1.56 4.80 12.59
C SER A 128 -2.37 4.50 11.33
N ARG A 129 -1.71 4.03 10.27
CA ARG A 129 -2.39 3.76 8.99
C ARG A 129 -3.28 2.51 9.02
N TRP A 130 -2.87 1.45 9.72
CA TRP A 130 -3.48 0.13 9.58
C TRP A 130 -4.11 -0.44 10.84
N LEU A 131 -3.97 0.24 11.99
CA LEU A 131 -4.53 -0.24 13.26
C LEU A 131 -5.28 0.86 14.03
N ASP A 132 -4.58 1.92 14.42
CA ASP A 132 -5.07 2.83 15.46
C ASP A 132 -5.84 4.04 14.90
N GLY A 133 -5.59 4.42 13.65
CA GLY A 133 -6.00 5.71 13.12
C GLY A 133 -4.96 6.80 13.39
N TRP A 134 -5.18 7.98 12.79
CA TRP A 134 -4.27 9.13 12.93
C TRP A 134 -4.66 9.98 14.14
N SER A 135 -3.67 10.54 14.83
CA SER A 135 -3.87 11.32 16.06
C SER A 135 -4.54 12.68 15.85
N ASP A 136 -4.77 13.09 14.60
CA ASP A 136 -5.50 14.30 14.23
C ASP A 136 -7.03 14.11 14.24
N GLY A 137 -7.51 12.90 14.57
CA GLY A 137 -8.93 12.59 14.70
C GLY A 137 -9.67 12.40 13.38
N ARG A 138 -8.98 12.40 12.22
CA ARG A 138 -9.65 12.25 10.91
C ARG A 138 -10.23 10.85 10.64
N CYS A 139 -9.98 9.91 11.54
CA CYS A 139 -10.47 8.54 11.47
C CYS A 139 -11.61 8.27 12.46
N ASP A 140 -12.02 9.27 13.24
CA ASP A 140 -13.09 9.22 14.24
C ASP A 140 -14.40 9.84 13.71
#